data_AF-A0A519X2Y7-F1
#
_entry.id   AF-A0A519X2Y7-F1
#
_cell.length_a   1.000
_cell.length_b   1.000
_cell.length_c   1.000
_cell.angle_alpha   90.00
_cell.angle_beta   90.00
_cell.angle_gamma   90.00
#
_symmetry.space_group_name_H-M   'P 1'
#
loop_
_entity.id
_entity.type
_entity.pdbx_description
1 polymer ?
#
loop_
_entity_poly.entity_id
_entity_poly.type
_entity_poly.pdbx_seq_one_letter_code
_entity_poly.pdbx_strand_id
1 'polypeptide(L)'
;MMRYNNAMMDYNNNVMRLTNSKLLLVLACSLASIASFGQSFLPAGSIVYPFRASPAIVKIGTQLPILYNNKAQHQIDSVVLKGPYSRVRLHIDSLSKGRFEYDSYTNLYTNNKIWTSVPKTAPEDMYDLLVYSAGEIEISRKSVKVVMNFPTKHSFIHITDTHMSRNWVGPDKDGFAEELQLLDRFITVANIISPDLVIVTGDLI
;
A
#
# COMPACT_ATOMS: atom_id res chain seq x y z
N MET A 1 -75.93 -34.53 23.17
CA MET A 1 -74.90 -33.85 23.98
C MET A 1 -73.54 -34.51 23.73
N MET A 2 -72.92 -34.33 22.55
CA MET A 2 -71.63 -35.01 22.21
C MET A 2 -70.99 -34.54 20.88
N ARG A 3 -70.81 -33.23 20.61
CA ARG A 3 -70.13 -32.77 19.36
C ARG A 3 -69.35 -31.45 19.48
N TYR A 4 -68.71 -31.14 20.62
CA TYR A 4 -67.95 -29.89 20.76
C TYR A 4 -66.51 -29.99 21.32
N ASN A 5 -65.99 -31.19 21.59
CA ASN A 5 -64.66 -31.33 22.24
C ASN A 5 -63.48 -31.68 21.33
N ASN A 6 -63.69 -31.97 20.04
CA ASN A 6 -62.59 -32.43 19.17
C ASN A 6 -61.87 -31.32 18.39
N ALA A 7 -62.45 -30.12 18.26
CA ALA A 7 -61.84 -29.05 17.46
C ALA A 7 -60.72 -28.27 18.19
N MET A 8 -60.63 -28.38 19.52
CA MET A 8 -59.68 -27.57 20.30
C MET A 8 -58.31 -28.26 20.50
N MET A 9 -58.22 -29.59 20.32
CA MET A 9 -56.94 -30.31 20.39
C MET A 9 -56.10 -30.19 19.12
N ASP A 10 -56.70 -30.05 17.94
CA ASP A 10 -55.96 -29.96 16.67
C ASP A 10 -55.30 -28.59 16.44
N TYR A 11 -55.77 -27.54 17.12
CA TYR A 11 -55.15 -26.21 17.03
C TYR A 11 -53.81 -26.15 17.77
N ASN A 12 -53.71 -26.78 18.95
CA ASN A 12 -52.49 -26.75 19.76
C ASN A 12 -51.33 -27.57 19.16
N ASN A 13 -51.63 -28.64 18.41
CA ASN A 13 -50.58 -29.45 17.78
C ASN A 13 -49.95 -28.77 16.55
N ASN A 14 -50.68 -27.91 15.86
CA ASN A 14 -50.14 -27.17 14.70
C ASN A 14 -49.28 -25.97 15.12
N VAL A 15 -49.60 -25.32 16.24
CA VAL A 15 -48.80 -24.19 16.76
C VAL A 15 -47.43 -24.68 17.25
N MET A 16 -47.34 -25.85 17.90
CA MET A 16 -46.05 -26.42 18.33
C MET A 16 -45.15 -26.93 17.19
N ARG A 17 -45.70 -27.27 16.02
CA ARG A 17 -44.88 -27.67 14.86
C ARG A 17 -44.29 -26.47 14.10
N LEU A 18 -44.95 -25.31 14.14
CA LEU A 18 -44.51 -24.08 13.46
C LEU A 18 -43.39 -23.33 14.19
N THR A 19 -43.22 -23.53 15.50
CA THR A 19 -42.14 -22.91 16.28
C THR A 19 -40.80 -23.60 16.09
N ASN A 20 -40.79 -24.91 15.81
CA ASN A 20 -39.55 -25.67 15.65
C ASN A 20 -38.93 -25.55 14.25
N SER A 21 -39.71 -25.28 13.20
CA SER A 21 -39.17 -25.08 11.84
C SER A 21 -38.56 -23.69 11.63
N LYS A 22 -39.04 -22.68 12.35
CA LYS A 22 -38.45 -21.32 12.33
C LYS A 22 -37.17 -21.23 13.16
N LEU A 23 -37.07 -21.99 14.25
CA LEU A 23 -35.86 -22.04 15.08
C LEU A 23 -34.67 -22.70 14.34
N LEU A 24 -34.96 -23.69 13.49
CA LEU A 24 -33.95 -24.40 12.71
C LEU A 24 -33.43 -23.58 11.51
N LEU A 25 -34.22 -22.66 10.96
CA LEU A 25 -33.80 -21.78 9.88
C LEU A 25 -32.91 -20.63 10.37
N VAL A 26 -33.10 -20.17 11.61
CA VAL A 26 -32.24 -19.12 12.21
C VAL A 26 -30.87 -19.67 12.60
N LEU A 27 -30.77 -20.96 12.99
CA LEU A 27 -29.49 -21.60 13.29
C LEU A 27 -28.65 -21.93 12.04
N ALA A 28 -29.28 -22.10 10.87
CA ALA A 28 -28.57 -22.39 9.62
C ALA A 28 -27.93 -21.13 9.00
N CYS A 29 -28.43 -19.92 9.31
CA CYS A 29 -27.84 -18.67 8.84
C CYS A 29 -26.63 -18.19 9.66
N SER A 30 -26.38 -18.74 10.85
CA SER A 30 -25.19 -18.41 11.65
C SER A 30 -23.92 -19.18 11.26
N LEU A 31 -23.98 -20.11 10.29
CA LEU A 31 -22.83 -20.88 9.82
C LEU A 31 -22.20 -20.34 8.52
N ALA A 32 -22.73 -19.24 7.97
CA ALA A 32 -22.25 -18.65 6.72
C ALA A 32 -21.53 -17.31 6.95
N SER A 33 -20.50 -17.27 7.80
CA SER A 33 -19.64 -16.06 7.94
C SER A 33 -18.26 -16.36 8.50
N ILE A 34 -17.62 -17.44 8.05
CA ILE A 34 -16.15 -17.56 8.20
C ILE A 34 -15.58 -18.06 6.88
N ALA A 35 -15.84 -17.33 5.80
CA ALA A 35 -14.86 -17.24 4.73
C ALA A 35 -13.79 -16.25 5.23
N SER A 36 -12.87 -16.73 6.06
CA SER A 36 -11.61 -16.05 6.25
C SER A 36 -10.93 -16.05 4.88
N PHE A 37 -11.16 -15.00 4.10
CA PHE A 37 -10.35 -14.71 2.94
C PHE A 37 -8.93 -14.60 3.47
N GLY A 38 -8.15 -15.68 3.28
CA GLY A 38 -6.74 -15.70 3.60
C GLY A 38 -6.12 -14.49 2.93
N GLN A 39 -5.67 -13.55 3.74
CA GLN A 39 -4.87 -12.43 3.27
C GLN A 39 -3.56 -13.03 2.78
N SER A 40 -3.42 -13.18 1.46
CA SER A 40 -2.13 -13.41 0.82
C SER A 40 -1.30 -12.14 0.98
N PHE A 41 -0.61 -12.04 2.12
CA PHE A 41 0.36 -10.99 2.42
C PHE A 41 1.70 -11.33 1.76
N LEU A 42 2.11 -10.58 0.73
CA LEU A 42 3.50 -10.55 0.23
C LEU A 42 3.77 -9.20 -0.45
N PRO A 43 5.02 -8.77 -0.68
CA PRO A 43 6.24 -8.79 0.13
C PRO A 43 6.81 -7.36 0.35
N ALA A 44 6.12 -6.33 -0.15
CA ALA A 44 6.46 -4.92 0.01
C ALA A 44 5.97 -4.41 1.38
N GLY A 45 6.63 -3.37 1.92
CA GLY A 45 6.28 -2.79 3.21
C GLY A 45 4.82 -2.34 3.31
N SER A 46 4.39 -1.88 4.48
CA SER A 46 2.98 -1.50 4.71
C SER A 46 2.51 -0.37 3.77
N ILE A 47 3.41 0.44 3.22
CA ILE A 47 3.12 1.39 2.14
C ILE A 47 3.49 0.73 0.80
N VAL A 48 2.48 0.46 -0.04
CA VAL A 48 2.66 -0.20 -1.35
C VAL A 48 2.87 0.82 -2.46
N TYR A 49 2.17 1.96 -2.39
CA TYR A 49 2.38 3.07 -3.31
C TYR A 49 2.24 4.39 -2.55
N PRO A 50 3.13 5.37 -2.78
CA PRO A 50 4.36 5.26 -3.56
C PRO A 50 5.46 4.47 -2.84
N PHE A 51 6.31 3.78 -3.60
CA PHE A 51 7.40 2.95 -3.09
C PHE A 51 8.72 3.24 -3.81
N ARG A 52 9.87 2.84 -3.25
CA ARG A 52 11.17 3.17 -3.84
C ARG A 52 11.32 2.69 -5.30
N ALA A 53 10.75 1.53 -5.65
CA ALA A 53 10.78 1.00 -7.01
C ALA A 53 9.75 1.65 -7.95
N SER A 54 8.75 2.34 -7.40
CA SER A 54 7.72 3.05 -8.15
C SER A 54 7.38 4.36 -7.40
N PRO A 55 8.27 5.37 -7.48
CA PRO A 55 8.08 6.63 -6.80
C PRO A 55 6.96 7.45 -7.47
N ALA A 56 6.28 8.29 -6.70
CA ALA A 56 5.34 9.27 -7.22
C ALA A 56 6.06 10.59 -7.50
N ILE A 57 5.89 11.14 -8.70
CA ILE A 57 6.24 12.52 -9.01
C ILE A 57 4.96 13.34 -8.95
N VAL A 58 4.88 14.29 -8.03
CA VAL A 58 3.65 15.02 -7.73
C VAL A 58 3.90 16.53 -7.76
N LYS A 59 2.96 17.25 -8.37
CA LYS A 59 3.01 18.71 -8.43
C LYS A 59 2.51 19.31 -7.11
N ILE A 60 3.07 20.43 -6.69
CA ILE A 60 2.53 21.18 -5.55
C ILE A 60 1.05 21.53 -5.77
N GLY A 61 0.25 21.48 -4.71
CA GLY A 61 -1.19 21.78 -4.76
C GLY A 61 -2.04 20.68 -5.40
N THR A 62 -1.48 19.54 -5.80
CA THR A 62 -2.24 18.40 -6.36
C THR A 62 -2.40 17.28 -5.35
N GLN A 63 -3.26 16.33 -5.70
CA GLN A 63 -3.48 15.13 -4.88
C GLN A 63 -2.39 14.08 -5.10
N LEU A 64 -2.04 13.40 -4.01
CA LEU A 64 -1.17 12.25 -3.94
C LEU A 64 -1.98 11.07 -3.36
N PRO A 65 -2.29 10.04 -4.18
CA PRO A 65 -2.87 8.81 -3.68
C PRO A 65 -1.81 7.95 -3.00
N ILE A 66 -2.19 7.32 -1.89
CA ILE A 66 -1.34 6.39 -1.15
C ILE A 66 -2.10 5.08 -0.98
N LEU A 67 -1.49 3.98 -1.43
CA LEU A 67 -1.98 2.63 -1.20
C LEU A 67 -1.26 2.09 0.04
N TYR A 68 -2.05 1.86 1.09
CA TYR A 68 -1.54 1.54 2.40
C TYR A 68 -2.21 0.27 2.92
N ASN A 69 -1.39 -0.66 3.39
CA ASN A 69 -1.82 -1.88 4.04
C ASN A 69 -1.70 -1.73 5.55
N ASN A 70 -2.78 -1.27 6.16
CA ASN A 70 -2.92 -1.08 7.59
C ASN A 70 -3.24 -2.41 8.27
N LYS A 71 -2.21 -3.21 8.59
CA LYS A 71 -2.36 -4.56 9.14
C LYS A 71 -3.18 -4.59 10.44
N ALA A 72 -2.90 -3.64 11.33
CA ALA A 72 -3.55 -3.55 12.63
C ALA A 72 -4.87 -2.74 12.60
N GLN A 73 -5.31 -2.28 11.43
CA GLN A 73 -6.51 -1.47 11.23
C GLN A 73 -6.59 -0.21 12.11
N HIS A 74 -5.43 0.33 12.48
CA HIS A 74 -5.32 1.52 13.33
C HIS A 74 -5.91 2.76 12.66
N GLN A 75 -6.29 3.75 13.46
CA GLN A 75 -6.65 5.06 12.92
C GLN A 75 -5.39 5.71 12.33
N ILE A 76 -5.51 6.28 11.14
CA ILE A 76 -4.41 7.04 10.51
C ILE A 76 -4.49 8.47 11.01
N ASP A 77 -3.43 8.93 11.68
CA ASP A 77 -3.39 10.22 12.36
C ASP A 77 -2.88 11.33 11.43
N SER A 78 -1.80 11.05 10.69
CA SER A 78 -1.19 12.01 9.78
C SER A 78 -0.32 11.36 8.72
N VAL A 79 -0.14 12.09 7.63
CA VAL A 79 0.78 11.74 6.56
C VAL A 79 1.77 12.89 6.39
N VAL A 80 3.07 12.55 6.31
CA VAL A 80 4.15 13.52 6.28
C VAL A 80 5.17 13.15 5.22
N LEU A 81 5.62 14.14 4.46
CA LEU A 81 6.80 14.06 3.62
C LEU A 81 8.02 14.55 4.40
N LYS A 82 9.05 13.72 4.52
CA LYS A 82 10.31 14.05 5.20
C LYS A 82 11.45 14.11 4.18
N GLY A 83 11.98 15.30 3.99
CA GLY A 83 13.20 15.55 3.22
C GLY A 83 14.43 15.60 4.14
N PRO A 84 15.62 15.84 3.58
CA PRO A 84 16.84 16.04 4.35
C PRO A 84 16.77 17.29 5.26
N TYR A 85 16.14 18.37 4.77
CA TYR A 85 16.09 19.66 5.46
C TYR A 85 14.68 20.22 5.64
N SER A 86 13.65 19.52 5.14
CA SER A 86 12.27 19.98 5.22
C SER A 86 11.33 18.86 5.63
N ARG A 87 10.23 19.24 6.28
CA ARG A 87 9.18 18.32 6.70
C ARG A 87 7.83 18.94 6.37
N VAL A 88 7.07 18.28 5.51
CA VAL A 88 5.81 18.79 4.98
C VAL A 88 4.68 17.88 5.42
N ARG A 89 3.75 18.40 6.21
CA ARG A 89 2.53 17.66 6.57
C ARG A 89 1.54 17.75 5.41
N LEU A 90 1.05 16.59 4.97
CA LEU A 90 0.03 16.53 3.93
C LEU A 90 -1.36 16.68 4.55
N HIS A 91 -2.28 17.31 3.80
CA HIS A 91 -3.69 17.32 4.17
C HIS A 91 -4.32 15.99 3.73
N ILE A 92 -5.03 15.31 4.62
CA ILE A 92 -5.76 14.08 4.26
C ILE A 92 -7.14 14.48 3.80
N ASP A 93 -7.42 14.31 2.51
CA ASP A 93 -8.69 14.68 1.88
C ASP A 93 -9.76 13.62 2.16
N SER A 94 -9.38 12.34 2.01
CA SER A 94 -10.28 11.22 2.30
C SER A 94 -9.50 9.93 2.59
N LEU A 95 -10.15 9.05 3.35
CA LEU A 95 -9.67 7.72 3.66
C LEU A 95 -10.73 6.70 3.25
N SER A 96 -10.39 5.83 2.30
CA SER A 96 -11.26 4.73 1.89
C SER A 96 -10.71 3.41 2.43
N LYS A 97 -11.54 2.66 3.14
CA LYS A 97 -11.24 1.30 3.62
C LYS A 97 -11.94 0.30 2.71
N GLY A 98 -11.24 -0.77 2.32
CA GLY A 98 -11.77 -1.76 1.39
C GLY A 98 -10.66 -2.52 0.68
N ARG A 99 -11.03 -3.37 -0.29
CA ARG A 99 -10.05 -4.08 -1.11
C ARG A 99 -9.65 -3.21 -2.31
N PHE A 100 -8.41 -2.75 -2.35
CA PHE A 100 -7.85 -1.99 -3.47
C PHE A 100 -6.78 -2.81 -4.16
N GLU A 101 -7.14 -3.43 -5.28
CA GLU A 101 -6.21 -4.19 -6.12
C GLU A 101 -5.24 -3.24 -6.83
N TYR A 102 -3.95 -3.59 -6.81
CA TYR A 102 -2.89 -2.80 -7.46
C TYR A 102 -2.08 -3.61 -8.48
N ASP A 103 -2.20 -4.93 -8.47
CA ASP A 103 -1.62 -5.81 -9.47
C ASP A 103 -2.64 -6.86 -9.86
N SER A 104 -3.17 -6.74 -11.07
CA SER A 104 -4.19 -7.63 -11.62
C SER A 104 -3.65 -9.00 -12.03
N TYR A 105 -2.34 -9.12 -12.27
CA TYR A 105 -1.75 -10.41 -12.61
C TYR A 105 -1.60 -11.30 -11.37
N THR A 106 -1.13 -10.71 -10.26
CA THR A 106 -0.94 -11.44 -8.99
C THR A 106 -2.14 -11.35 -8.06
N ASN A 107 -3.17 -10.55 -8.40
CA ASN A 107 -4.35 -10.24 -7.57
C ASN A 107 -3.98 -9.63 -6.20
N LEU A 108 -2.84 -8.95 -6.11
CA LEU A 108 -2.39 -8.31 -4.88
C LEU A 108 -3.18 -7.01 -4.63
N TYR A 109 -3.42 -6.75 -3.36
CA TYR A 109 -4.29 -5.67 -2.93
C TYR A 109 -3.84 -5.03 -1.61
N THR A 110 -4.34 -3.84 -1.35
CA THR A 110 -4.22 -3.13 -0.06
C THR A 110 -5.59 -2.95 0.58
N ASN A 111 -5.62 -2.66 1.88
CA ASN A 111 -6.86 -2.49 2.64
C ASN A 111 -7.28 -1.02 2.85
N ASN A 112 -6.38 -0.06 2.56
CA ASN A 112 -6.65 1.38 2.65
C ASN A 112 -6.13 2.12 1.41
N LYS A 113 -6.92 3.10 0.98
CA LYS A 113 -6.52 4.11 0.00
C LYS A 113 -6.68 5.49 0.64
N ILE A 114 -5.56 6.19 0.78
CA ILE A 114 -5.50 7.52 1.39
C ILE A 114 -5.33 8.53 0.27
N TRP A 115 -6.24 9.50 0.20
CA TRP A 115 -6.08 10.65 -0.69
C TRP A 115 -5.55 11.82 0.13
N THR A 116 -4.43 12.37 -0.32
CA THR A 116 -3.78 13.49 0.35
C THR A 116 -3.51 14.62 -0.62
N SER A 117 -3.44 15.85 -0.13
CA SER A 117 -3.09 17.03 -0.93
C SER A 117 -1.76 17.60 -0.50
N VAL A 118 -0.88 17.85 -1.47
CA VAL A 118 0.44 18.47 -1.23
C VAL A 118 0.29 19.99 -1.13
N PRO A 119 0.75 20.62 -0.03
CA PRO A 119 0.68 22.07 0.12
C PRO A 119 1.41 22.81 -1.01
N LYS A 120 0.88 23.97 -1.43
CA LYS A 120 1.53 24.83 -2.44
C LYS A 120 2.87 25.41 -2.00
N THR A 121 3.14 25.40 -0.70
CA THR A 121 4.37 25.88 -0.08
C THR A 121 5.43 24.78 0.09
N ALA A 122 5.14 23.56 -0.36
CA ALA A 122 6.09 22.45 -0.27
C ALA A 122 7.31 22.72 -1.16
N PRO A 123 8.54 22.67 -0.62
CA PRO A 123 9.74 22.75 -1.43
C PRO A 123 9.82 21.61 -2.45
N GLU A 124 10.51 21.86 -3.55
CA GLU A 124 10.82 20.84 -4.55
C GLU A 124 11.98 19.98 -4.05
N ASP A 125 11.73 18.69 -3.81
CA ASP A 125 12.74 17.73 -3.30
C ASP A 125 12.23 16.28 -3.42
N MET A 126 13.11 15.31 -3.17
CA MET A 126 12.81 13.90 -2.99
C MET A 126 12.62 13.55 -1.51
N TYR A 127 11.40 13.18 -1.18
CA TYR A 127 10.92 12.93 0.18
C TYR A 127 10.76 11.44 0.50
N ASP A 128 10.99 11.11 1.76
CA ASP A 128 10.43 9.91 2.38
C ASP A 128 8.96 10.17 2.70
N LEU A 129 8.09 9.19 2.46
CA LEU A 129 6.69 9.22 2.86
C LEU A 129 6.52 8.50 4.20
N LEU A 130 5.97 9.21 5.17
CA LEU A 130 5.67 8.69 6.50
C LEU A 130 4.16 8.67 6.73
N VAL A 131 3.63 7.52 7.13
CA VAL A 131 2.25 7.34 7.57
C VAL A 131 2.25 7.04 9.06
N TYR A 132 1.58 7.90 9.83
CA TYR A 132 1.42 7.75 11.27
C TYR A 132 0.07 7.11 11.58
N SER A 133 0.08 6.03 12.37
CA SER A 133 -1.13 5.33 12.78
C SER A 133 -1.04 4.81 14.21
N ALA A 134 -1.82 5.40 15.12
CA ALA A 134 -1.93 5.01 16.53
C ALA A 134 -0.57 4.83 17.25
N GLY A 135 0.40 5.70 16.94
CA GLY A 135 1.75 5.66 17.52
C GLY A 135 2.78 4.87 16.71
N GLU A 136 2.37 4.09 15.71
CA GLU A 136 3.26 3.44 14.76
C GLU A 136 3.60 4.36 13.57
N ILE A 137 4.77 4.15 12.99
CA ILE A 137 5.27 4.93 11.85
C ILE A 137 5.72 3.98 10.76
N GLU A 138 5.04 4.07 9.62
CA GLU A 138 5.40 3.36 8.41
C GLU A 138 6.13 4.30 7.46
N ILE A 139 7.26 3.85 6.90
CA ILE A 139 8.17 4.71 6.13
C ILE A 139 8.43 4.10 4.76
N SER A 140 8.10 4.85 3.71
CA SER A 140 8.50 4.58 2.33
C SER A 140 9.59 5.55 1.92
N ARG A 141 10.84 5.09 1.94
CA ARG A 141 12.02 5.93 1.72
C ARG A 141 12.12 6.38 0.26
N LYS A 142 12.44 7.67 0.05
CA LYS A 142 12.70 8.29 -1.25
C LYS A 142 11.67 7.89 -2.31
N SER A 143 10.40 8.03 -1.95
CA SER A 143 9.26 7.54 -2.74
C SER A 143 8.41 8.66 -3.32
N VAL A 144 8.60 9.91 -2.90
CA VAL A 144 7.80 11.04 -3.40
C VAL A 144 8.71 12.18 -3.85
N LYS A 145 8.71 12.48 -5.15
CA LYS A 145 9.32 13.67 -5.72
C LYS A 145 8.25 14.75 -5.82
N VAL A 146 8.41 15.83 -5.06
CA VAL A 146 7.54 17.01 -5.19
C VAL A 146 8.19 17.95 -6.19
N VAL A 147 7.41 18.47 -7.14
CA VAL A 147 7.85 19.44 -8.15
C VAL A 147 6.94 20.66 -8.16
N MET A 148 7.50 21.85 -8.44
CA MET A 148 6.66 23.05 -8.60
C MET A 148 5.85 22.99 -9.89
N ASN A 149 6.49 22.54 -10.97
CA ASN A 149 5.87 22.31 -12.29
C ASN A 149 6.56 21.12 -12.95
N PHE A 150 5.84 20.40 -13.82
CA PHE A 150 6.47 19.40 -14.67
C PHE A 150 7.30 20.12 -15.75
N PRO A 151 8.62 19.90 -15.81
CA PRO A 151 9.44 20.55 -16.81
C PRO A 151 9.06 20.02 -18.21
N THR A 152 9.12 20.90 -19.22
CA THR A 152 8.83 20.51 -20.62
C THR A 152 9.97 19.76 -21.28
N LYS A 153 11.17 19.81 -20.68
CA LYS A 153 12.37 19.12 -21.11
C LYS A 153 12.79 18.22 -19.97
N HIS A 154 13.04 16.95 -20.28
CA HIS A 154 13.50 15.97 -19.32
C HIS A 154 14.94 15.57 -19.62
N SER A 155 15.73 15.44 -18.56
CA SER A 155 17.05 14.86 -18.60
C SER A 155 17.00 13.48 -17.98
N PHE A 156 17.63 12.51 -18.64
CA PHE A 156 17.80 11.19 -18.06
C PHE A 156 19.22 10.71 -18.25
N ILE A 157 19.64 9.88 -17.32
CA ILE A 157 20.89 9.13 -17.42
C ILE A 157 20.50 7.68 -17.68
N HIS A 158 21.09 7.07 -18.71
CA HIS A 158 20.87 5.67 -19.05
C HIS A 158 22.15 4.88 -18.84
N ILE A 159 22.06 3.83 -18.02
CA ILE A 159 23.14 2.89 -17.75
C ILE A 159 22.72 1.52 -18.31
N THR A 160 23.63 0.86 -19.01
CA THR A 160 23.40 -0.48 -19.57
C THR A 160 24.39 -1.46 -18.98
N ASP A 161 23.95 -2.70 -18.74
CA ASP A 161 24.81 -3.87 -18.42
C ASP A 161 25.80 -3.61 -17.29
N THR A 162 25.27 -3.27 -16.10
CA THR A 162 26.11 -2.94 -14.95
C THR A 162 26.89 -4.14 -14.41
N HIS A 163 26.41 -5.37 -14.62
CA HIS A 163 27.07 -6.62 -14.21
C HIS A 163 27.72 -6.54 -12.82
N MET A 164 26.98 -6.04 -11.83
CA MET A 164 27.53 -5.51 -10.58
C MET A 164 28.28 -6.57 -9.74
N SER A 165 28.06 -7.85 -10.02
CA SER A 165 28.62 -8.99 -9.30
C SER A 165 29.54 -9.87 -10.13
N ARG A 166 29.84 -9.53 -11.39
CA ARG A 166 30.61 -10.43 -12.29
C ARG A 166 31.97 -10.81 -11.73
N ASN A 167 32.65 -9.86 -11.09
CA ASN A 167 33.97 -10.05 -10.47
C ASN A 167 33.88 -10.06 -8.94
N TRP A 168 32.84 -10.68 -8.38
CA TRP A 168 32.68 -10.79 -6.93
C TRP A 168 33.81 -11.61 -6.28
N VAL A 169 34.44 -11.04 -5.27
CA VAL A 169 35.50 -11.64 -4.48
C VAL A 169 35.12 -11.58 -3.00
N GLY A 170 35.09 -12.74 -2.34
CA GLY A 170 34.81 -12.85 -0.91
C GLY A 170 33.42 -13.43 -0.59
N PRO A 171 33.07 -13.54 0.70
CA PRO A 171 31.81 -14.14 1.15
C PRO A 171 30.62 -13.24 0.84
N ASP A 172 29.43 -13.81 0.65
CA ASP A 172 28.19 -13.09 0.23
C ASP A 172 27.87 -11.81 1.04
N LYS A 173 28.25 -11.79 2.31
CA LYS A 173 27.94 -10.71 3.27
C LYS A 173 28.94 -9.55 3.25
N ASP A 174 30.20 -9.80 2.89
CA ASP A 174 31.30 -8.83 2.98
C ASP A 174 32.20 -8.84 1.74
N GLY A 175 31.74 -9.48 0.66
CA GLY A 175 32.47 -9.57 -0.59
C GLY A 175 32.43 -8.26 -1.36
N PHE A 176 33.27 -8.20 -2.37
CA PHE A 176 33.60 -6.99 -3.09
C PHE A 176 33.61 -7.26 -4.60
N ALA A 177 33.13 -6.32 -5.40
CA ALA A 177 33.30 -6.30 -6.84
C ALA A 177 33.72 -4.88 -7.27
N GLU A 178 34.63 -4.76 -8.24
CA GLU A 178 35.13 -3.47 -8.71
C GLU A 178 34.01 -2.61 -9.32
N GLU A 179 33.05 -3.27 -9.96
CA GLU A 179 31.84 -2.70 -10.55
C GLU A 179 30.99 -1.96 -9.51
N LEU A 180 31.01 -2.39 -8.24
CA LEU A 180 30.32 -1.67 -7.16
C LEU A 180 30.96 -0.31 -6.88
N GLN A 181 32.30 -0.19 -6.95
CA GLN A 181 32.96 1.11 -6.80
C GLN A 181 32.66 2.03 -7.98
N LEU A 182 32.63 1.48 -9.19
CA LEU A 182 32.26 2.24 -10.39
C LEU A 182 30.83 2.75 -10.29
N LEU A 183 29.89 1.91 -9.84
CA LEU A 183 28.53 2.32 -9.60
C LEU A 183 28.42 3.39 -8.50
N ASP A 184 29.17 3.27 -7.41
CA ASP A 184 29.14 4.28 -6.34
C ASP A 184 29.62 5.67 -6.82
N ARG A 185 30.72 5.69 -7.59
CA ARG A 185 31.21 6.91 -8.24
C ARG A 185 30.18 7.45 -9.24
N PHE A 186 29.52 6.56 -9.97
CA PHE A 186 28.47 6.93 -10.90
C PHE A 186 27.28 7.56 -10.17
N ILE A 187 26.82 6.97 -9.08
CA ILE A 187 25.75 7.53 -8.22
C ILE A 187 26.16 8.92 -7.74
N THR A 188 27.42 9.10 -7.35
CA THR A 188 27.94 10.42 -6.96
C THR A 188 27.82 11.44 -8.10
N VAL A 189 28.25 11.09 -9.31
CA VAL A 189 28.12 11.95 -10.50
C VAL A 189 26.66 12.20 -10.86
N ALA A 190 25.81 11.18 -10.83
CA ALA A 190 24.38 11.30 -11.10
C ALA A 190 23.69 12.23 -10.09
N ASN A 191 24.07 12.18 -8.82
CA ASN A 191 23.57 13.10 -7.79
C ASN A 191 24.03 14.55 -8.04
N ILE A 192 25.22 14.77 -8.62
CA ILE A 192 25.71 16.11 -9.00
C ILE A 192 24.96 16.65 -10.21
N ILE A 193 24.80 15.83 -11.25
CA ILE A 193 24.05 16.20 -12.46
C ILE A 193 22.57 16.41 -12.14
N SER A 194 22.04 15.62 -11.19
CA SER A 194 20.64 15.62 -10.75
C SER A 194 19.66 15.48 -11.92
N PRO A 195 19.73 14.41 -12.73
CA PRO A 195 18.79 14.19 -13.82
C PRO A 195 17.36 13.96 -13.29
N ASP A 196 16.36 14.08 -14.16
CA ASP A 196 14.98 13.77 -13.80
C ASP A 196 14.75 12.28 -13.60
N LEU A 197 15.45 11.44 -14.38
CA LEU A 197 15.39 9.98 -14.29
C LEU A 197 16.77 9.34 -14.44
N VAL A 198 16.99 8.23 -13.73
CA VAL A 198 18.09 7.30 -14.01
C VAL A 198 17.46 5.98 -14.41
N ILE A 199 17.77 5.51 -15.61
CA ILE A 199 17.27 4.27 -16.18
C ILE A 199 18.45 3.30 -16.21
N VAL A 200 18.27 2.12 -15.62
CA VAL A 200 19.24 1.03 -15.68
C VAL A 200 18.60 -0.12 -16.46
N THR A 201 19.26 -0.56 -17.53
CA THR A 201 18.79 -1.68 -18.36
C THR A 201 19.87 -2.71 -18.55
N GLY A 202 19.50 -3.91 -19.01
CA GLY A 202 20.44 -5.02 -19.18
C GLY A 202 20.67 -5.77 -17.88
N ASP A 203 21.79 -6.48 -17.79
CA ASP A 203 22.05 -7.38 -16.66
C ASP A 203 22.55 -6.60 -15.44
N LEU A 204 21.74 -6.62 -14.38
CA LEU A 204 22.07 -5.95 -13.11
C LEU A 204 23.10 -6.73 -12.29
N ILE A 205 22.98 -8.06 -12.25
CA ILE A 205 23.69 -9.00 -11.36
C ILE A 205 24.23 -10.15 -12.20
#